data_AF-A0A812V7C7-F1
#
_entry.id   AF-A0A812V7C7-F1
#
_cell.length_a   1.000
_cell.length_b   1.000
_cell.length_c   1.000
_cell.angle_alpha   90.00
_cell.angle_beta   90.00
_cell.angle_gamma   90.00
#
_symmetry.space_group_name_H-M   'P 1'
#
loop_
_entity.id
_entity.type
_entity.pdbx_description
1 polymer ?
#
loop_
_entity_poly.entity_id
_entity_poly.type
_entity_poly.pdbx_seq_one_letter_code
_entity_poly.pdbx_strand_id
1 'polypeptide(L)'
;MTSSRARELAAELVLDRGLTLLARLGFRVFLEVSEQACFKKMRILTHPDKCSPERKARAEEAFKELDNLWEDFMLMPAGIFDNLRRTTRRSPREEALFQELRDPSPEAKAAPKAKRGPGRPRKNAPPPQEASSSEPSTGKRKRAEGDLVKEPLSRESIRSFMALRASRKAVLPSGYTLFETLGFFMLREADGYMKVAWRDNKLPGDYLGRRFSGVDHDADPAKEVDFFDVPRSHACTSAFAHCRLVKEICRRGIQGWVDVDVVNSVFSQFEANFQECPEVVKRYNRDRDGMIAAVREAYGCSKDVAKRLFIRLGFMGRMESWLEDFGLKKNEGPLEAELACFGQDMRNFGEALAAKHAHWFELFKGKKYPLGSFMSAIYFKLERQFLDRMIAAVPEPAKVLSYEHDGLGIQLNGLSEASLLAALHDLDPLLQAAIKPPHDPLKLAKEQFPEEEWEAASSLSFDVAELHRALLVTRRCMTAPMEDGDVIVPEGDNVFLQYLPDKGRWEAQKICDKGLQVGIGGWLSTSNAFLWFACTWSMQEIRQTWPWLVKDAQKYIACFEVLAQLALLQCTYARLRHRHQRFCLPEGHRQ
;
A
#
# COMPACT_ATOMS: atom_id res chain seq x y z
N MET A 1 0.62 25.90 -19.33
CA MET A 1 -0.23 26.55 -18.31
C MET A 1 -1.55 25.78 -18.27
N THR A 2 -2.10 25.45 -17.11
CA THR A 2 -3.45 24.86 -17.00
C THR A 2 -4.51 25.88 -17.41
N SER A 3 -5.50 25.49 -18.22
CA SER A 3 -6.51 26.42 -18.76
C SER A 3 -7.37 27.05 -17.64
N SER A 4 -7.90 28.26 -17.90
CA SER A 4 -8.84 28.94 -16.98
C SER A 4 -10.08 28.07 -16.74
N ARG A 5 -10.52 27.34 -17.77
CA ARG A 5 -11.66 26.44 -17.72
C ARG A 5 -11.41 25.22 -16.83
N ALA A 6 -10.21 24.63 -16.87
CA ALA A 6 -9.85 23.52 -15.97
C ALA A 6 -9.92 23.93 -14.50
N ARG A 7 -9.52 25.16 -14.16
CA ARG A 7 -9.59 25.66 -12.78
C ARG A 7 -11.02 25.87 -12.29
N GLU A 8 -11.88 26.36 -13.17
CA GLU A 8 -13.30 26.53 -12.90
C GLU A 8 -14.00 25.18 -12.69
N LEU A 9 -13.75 24.22 -13.59
CA LEU A 9 -14.29 22.87 -13.48
C LEU A 9 -13.77 22.15 -12.22
N ALA A 10 -12.51 22.38 -11.83
CA ALA A 10 -11.98 21.84 -10.57
C ALA A 10 -12.66 22.44 -9.34
N ALA A 11 -12.88 23.77 -9.32
CA ALA A 11 -13.60 24.41 -8.21
C ALA A 11 -15.07 23.93 -8.13
N GLU A 12 -15.73 23.77 -9.28
CA GLU A 12 -17.08 23.19 -9.37
C GLU A 12 -17.15 21.77 -8.87
N LEU A 13 -16.18 20.95 -9.26
CA LEU A 13 -16.08 19.56 -8.86
C LEU A 13 -15.91 19.42 -7.35
N VAL A 14 -15.07 20.27 -6.74
CA VAL A 14 -14.84 20.26 -5.29
C VAL A 14 -16.09 20.71 -4.51
N LEU A 15 -16.78 21.76 -4.98
CA LEU A 15 -17.91 22.35 -4.25
C LEU A 15 -19.23 21.59 -4.43
N ASP A 16 -19.30 20.64 -5.36
CA ASP A 16 -20.51 19.85 -5.59
C ASP A 16 -20.74 18.79 -4.50
N ARG A 17 -21.60 19.11 -3.53
CA ARG A 17 -21.98 18.21 -2.44
C ARG A 17 -22.77 16.98 -2.91
N GLY A 18 -23.29 16.97 -4.13
CA GLY A 18 -23.96 15.80 -4.72
C GLY A 18 -22.99 14.73 -5.22
N LEU A 19 -21.69 15.02 -5.29
CA LEU A 19 -20.66 14.09 -5.72
C LEU A 19 -20.01 13.37 -4.54
N THR A 20 -19.56 12.14 -4.81
CA THR A 20 -18.80 11.35 -3.84
C THR A 20 -17.48 12.04 -3.47
N LEU A 21 -16.98 11.79 -2.26
CA LEU A 21 -15.68 12.31 -1.78
C LEU A 21 -14.55 12.14 -2.80
N LEU A 22 -14.42 10.94 -3.39
CA LEU A 22 -13.35 10.62 -4.35
C LEU A 22 -13.45 11.43 -5.65
N ALA A 23 -14.68 11.71 -6.10
CA ALA A 23 -14.92 12.54 -7.27
C ALA A 23 -14.52 13.99 -7.00
N ARG A 24 -14.90 14.51 -5.82
CA ARG A 24 -14.56 15.87 -5.38
C ARG A 24 -13.06 16.05 -5.15
N LEU A 25 -12.34 14.97 -4.78
CA LEU A 25 -10.87 14.93 -4.70
C LEU A 25 -10.16 14.71 -6.05
N GLY A 26 -10.91 14.52 -7.13
CA GLY A 26 -10.37 14.37 -8.48
C GLY A 26 -9.70 13.02 -8.76
N PHE A 27 -9.89 11.99 -7.93
CA PHE A 27 -9.19 10.71 -8.13
C PHE A 27 -9.53 10.01 -9.45
N ARG A 28 -10.73 10.25 -9.99
CA ARG A 28 -11.13 9.74 -11.31
C ARG A 28 -10.68 10.63 -12.47
N VAL A 29 -10.22 11.84 -12.17
CA VAL A 29 -9.63 12.79 -13.13
C VAL A 29 -8.14 12.50 -13.29
N PHE A 30 -7.43 12.15 -12.21
CA PHE A 30 -5.99 11.85 -12.24
C PHE A 30 -5.73 10.37 -11.96
N LEU A 31 -6.06 9.50 -12.91
CA LEU A 31 -6.04 8.04 -12.73
C LEU A 31 -4.64 7.43 -12.50
N GLU A 32 -3.57 8.12 -12.88
CA GLU A 32 -2.19 7.60 -12.92
C GLU A 32 -1.29 8.13 -11.79
N VAL A 33 -1.84 8.84 -10.80
CA VAL A 33 -1.05 9.42 -9.72
C VAL A 33 -1.51 8.92 -8.35
N SER A 34 -0.61 8.95 -7.38
CA SER A 34 -0.97 8.68 -5.98
C SER A 34 -2.03 9.66 -5.50
N GLU A 35 -2.78 9.28 -4.47
CA GLU A 35 -3.86 10.09 -3.92
C GLU A 35 -3.32 11.45 -3.45
N GLN A 36 -2.13 11.46 -2.86
CA GLN A 36 -1.47 12.69 -2.43
C GLN A 36 -1.05 13.56 -3.62
N ALA A 37 -0.64 12.96 -4.73
CA ALA A 37 -0.34 13.69 -5.96
C ALA A 37 -1.61 14.22 -6.64
N CYS A 38 -2.72 13.46 -6.60
CA CYS A 38 -4.02 13.92 -7.07
C CYS A 38 -4.50 15.13 -6.28
N PHE A 39 -4.44 15.06 -4.95
CA PHE A 39 -4.75 16.18 -4.07
C PHE A 39 -3.89 17.40 -4.38
N LYS A 40 -2.56 17.23 -4.51
CA LYS A 40 -1.67 18.33 -4.90
C LYS A 40 -2.07 18.95 -6.24
N LYS A 41 -2.44 18.15 -7.25
CA LYS A 41 -2.89 18.64 -8.56
C LYS A 41 -4.22 19.39 -8.46
N MET A 42 -5.20 18.85 -7.75
CA MET A 42 -6.47 19.54 -7.49
C MET A 42 -6.24 20.85 -6.73
N ARG A 43 -5.35 20.86 -5.74
CA ARG A 43 -5.00 22.04 -4.95
C ARG A 43 -4.35 23.13 -5.78
N ILE A 44 -3.53 22.76 -6.76
CA ILE A 44 -2.98 23.70 -7.74
C ILE A 44 -4.08 24.28 -8.64
N LEU A 45 -5.06 23.46 -9.04
CA LEU A 45 -6.17 23.89 -9.89
C LEU A 45 -7.14 24.82 -9.16
N THR A 46 -7.35 24.62 -7.86
CA THR A 46 -8.25 25.43 -7.04
C THR A 46 -7.56 26.61 -6.33
N HIS A 47 -6.24 26.79 -6.48
CA HIS A 47 -5.51 27.84 -5.77
C HIS A 47 -6.02 29.26 -6.12
N PRO A 48 -6.40 30.10 -5.14
CA PRO A 48 -7.04 31.39 -5.40
C PRO A 48 -6.16 32.37 -6.18
N ASP A 49 -4.85 32.40 -5.91
CA ASP A 49 -3.89 33.28 -6.63
C ASP A 49 -3.69 32.92 -8.11
N LYS A 50 -4.27 31.81 -8.55
CA LYS A 50 -4.20 31.33 -9.92
C LYS A 50 -5.51 31.60 -10.67
N CYS A 51 -6.53 32.16 -10.02
CA CYS A 51 -7.82 32.47 -10.63
C CYS A 51 -7.95 33.97 -10.93
N SER A 52 -8.85 34.33 -11.86
CA SER A 52 -9.18 35.74 -12.10
C SER A 52 -9.84 36.36 -10.86
N PRO A 53 -9.76 37.69 -10.66
CA PRO A 53 -10.32 38.37 -9.50
C PRO A 53 -11.81 38.03 -9.25
N GLU A 54 -12.60 37.95 -10.31
CA GLU A 54 -14.03 37.60 -10.28
C GLU A 54 -14.31 36.18 -9.77
N ARG A 55 -13.33 35.27 -9.88
CA ARG A 55 -13.45 33.85 -9.51
C ARG A 55 -12.69 33.51 -8.22
N LYS A 56 -11.97 34.48 -7.65
CA LYS A 56 -11.07 34.27 -6.51
C LYS A 56 -11.81 33.77 -5.27
N ALA A 57 -12.98 34.33 -4.96
CA ALA A 57 -13.79 33.92 -3.80
C ALA A 57 -14.22 32.45 -3.89
N ARG A 58 -14.73 32.03 -5.05
CA ARG A 58 -15.15 30.65 -5.30
C ARG A 58 -13.96 29.67 -5.28
N ALA A 59 -12.81 30.09 -5.81
CA ALA A 59 -11.58 29.32 -5.74
C ALA A 59 -11.07 29.17 -4.30
N GLU A 60 -11.16 30.22 -3.50
CA GLU A 60 -10.78 30.18 -2.08
C GLU A 60 -11.69 29.24 -1.28
N GLU A 61 -12.99 29.26 -1.54
CA GLU A 61 -13.95 28.32 -0.95
C GLU A 61 -13.63 26.87 -1.37
N ALA A 62 -13.42 26.62 -2.66
CA ALA A 62 -13.04 25.31 -3.17
C ALA A 62 -11.68 24.84 -2.63
N PHE A 63 -10.72 25.73 -2.43
CA PHE A 63 -9.42 25.40 -1.89
C PHE A 63 -9.53 24.93 -0.43
N LYS A 64 -10.29 25.64 0.40
CA LYS A 64 -10.58 25.26 1.79
C LYS A 64 -11.35 23.94 1.85
N GLU A 65 -12.36 23.80 1.01
CA GLU A 65 -13.16 22.56 0.96
C GLU A 65 -12.32 21.36 0.48
N LEU A 66 -11.42 21.56 -0.48
CA LEU A 66 -10.52 20.49 -0.92
C LEU A 66 -9.60 20.01 0.21
N ASP A 67 -9.07 20.93 1.03
CA ASP A 67 -8.28 20.59 2.21
C ASP A 67 -9.12 19.78 3.22
N ASN A 68 -10.39 20.17 3.48
CA ASN A 68 -11.31 19.43 4.33
C ASN A 68 -11.58 18.00 3.81
N LEU A 69 -11.89 17.88 2.51
CA LEU A 69 -12.16 16.60 1.86
C LEU A 69 -10.93 15.68 1.91
N TRP A 70 -9.72 16.24 1.78
CA TRP A 70 -8.50 15.46 1.86
C TRP A 70 -8.26 14.93 3.27
N GLU A 71 -8.56 15.72 4.29
CA GLU A 71 -8.51 15.25 5.67
C GLU A 71 -9.55 14.16 5.95
N ASP A 72 -10.77 14.31 5.45
CA ASP A 72 -11.80 13.27 5.54
C ASP A 72 -11.35 11.98 4.85
N PHE A 73 -10.70 12.11 3.69
CA PHE A 73 -10.12 10.99 2.97
C PHE A 73 -8.99 10.29 3.74
N MET A 74 -8.09 11.04 4.38
CA MET A 74 -6.97 10.47 5.15
C MET A 74 -7.41 9.76 6.44
N LEU A 75 -8.64 10.03 6.92
CA LEU A 75 -9.23 9.39 8.10
C LEU A 75 -10.01 8.11 7.77
N MET A 76 -10.29 7.86 6.49
CA MET A 76 -11.00 6.65 6.07
C MET A 76 -10.08 5.40 6.19
N PRO A 77 -10.61 4.24 6.63
CA PRO A 77 -9.83 3.01 6.74
C PRO A 77 -9.21 2.55 5.42
N ALA A 78 -7.92 2.20 5.45
CA ALA A 78 -7.23 1.58 4.31
C ALA A 78 -7.98 0.31 3.86
N GLY A 79 -8.40 0.27 2.58
CA GLY A 79 -9.11 -0.87 1.97
C GLY A 79 -10.53 -0.58 1.45
N ILE A 80 -11.22 0.46 1.93
CA ILE A 80 -12.51 0.90 1.34
C ILE A 80 -12.29 1.46 -0.08
N PHE A 81 -11.11 1.99 -0.33
CA PHE A 81 -10.76 2.78 -1.52
C PHE A 81 -10.63 1.97 -2.81
N ASP A 82 -10.04 0.76 -2.75
CA ASP A 82 -9.84 -0.06 -3.94
C ASP A 82 -11.17 -0.47 -4.60
N ASN A 83 -12.21 -0.66 -3.79
CA ASN A 83 -13.55 -0.96 -4.28
C ASN A 83 -14.26 0.27 -4.89
N LEU A 84 -14.00 1.47 -4.37
CA LEU A 84 -14.62 2.72 -4.85
C LEU A 84 -13.89 3.34 -6.06
N ARG A 85 -12.62 3.02 -6.27
CA ARG A 85 -11.86 3.37 -7.49
C ARG A 85 -12.32 2.55 -8.70
N ARG A 86 -12.86 1.34 -8.46
CA ARG A 86 -13.36 0.40 -9.49
C ARG A 86 -14.72 0.77 -10.09
N THR A 87 -15.45 1.75 -9.55
CA THR A 87 -16.64 2.26 -10.22
C THR A 87 -16.22 3.11 -11.42
N THR A 88 -16.46 2.59 -12.62
CA THR A 88 -15.89 3.07 -13.90
C THR A 88 -16.55 4.31 -14.48
N ARG A 89 -17.60 4.86 -13.87
CA ARG A 89 -18.33 5.99 -14.44
C ARG A 89 -17.91 7.30 -13.78
N ARG A 90 -17.20 8.14 -14.53
CA ARG A 90 -17.05 9.56 -14.22
C ARG A 90 -18.42 10.22 -14.34
N SER A 91 -18.74 11.07 -13.39
CA SER A 91 -19.83 12.04 -13.53
C SER A 91 -19.53 12.99 -14.70
N PRO A 92 -20.56 13.66 -15.26
CA PRO A 92 -20.36 14.65 -16.32
C PRO A 92 -19.32 15.73 -15.97
N ARG A 93 -19.22 16.12 -14.69
CA ARG A 93 -18.25 17.11 -14.20
C ARG A 93 -16.81 16.58 -14.14
N GLU A 94 -16.63 15.34 -13.70
CA GLU A 94 -15.31 14.67 -13.72
C GLU A 94 -14.83 14.46 -15.15
N GLU A 95 -15.72 14.06 -16.06
CA GLU A 95 -15.36 13.88 -17.47
C GLU A 95 -15.01 15.21 -18.15
N ALA A 96 -15.77 16.28 -17.87
CA ALA A 96 -15.46 17.62 -18.40
C ALA A 96 -14.07 18.11 -17.95
N LEU A 97 -13.73 17.94 -16.66
CA LEU A 97 -12.40 18.34 -16.16
C LEU A 97 -11.29 17.45 -16.76
N PHE A 98 -11.53 16.14 -16.88
CA PHE A 98 -10.58 15.21 -17.49
C PHE A 98 -10.27 15.57 -18.94
N GLN A 99 -11.30 15.86 -19.74
CA GLN A 99 -11.13 16.24 -21.15
C GLN A 99 -10.39 17.57 -21.30
N GLU A 100 -10.75 18.59 -20.51
CA GLU A 100 -10.09 19.91 -20.55
C GLU A 100 -8.60 19.84 -20.15
N LEU A 101 -8.23 18.90 -19.27
CA LEU A 101 -6.83 18.69 -18.90
C LEU A 101 -6.03 17.91 -19.94
N ARG A 102 -6.69 17.06 -20.75
CA ARG A 102 -6.07 16.28 -21.82
C ARG A 102 -5.91 17.10 -23.09
N ASP A 103 -6.98 17.78 -23.49
CA ASP A 103 -7.09 18.58 -24.72
C ASP A 103 -7.57 20.00 -24.37
N PRO A 104 -6.68 20.87 -23.85
CA PRO A 104 -7.07 22.21 -23.41
C PRO A 104 -7.59 23.06 -24.58
N SER A 105 -8.70 23.76 -24.36
CA SER A 105 -9.35 24.62 -25.36
C SER A 105 -8.36 25.63 -25.99
N PRO A 106 -8.46 25.94 -27.30
CA PRO A 106 -7.50 26.77 -28.05
C PRO A 106 -7.22 28.17 -27.47
N GLU A 107 -8.05 28.69 -26.57
CA GLU A 107 -7.79 29.94 -25.82
C GLU A 107 -6.50 29.90 -24.97
N ALA A 108 -5.93 28.72 -24.68
CA ALA A 108 -4.71 28.56 -23.87
C ALA A 108 -3.39 28.74 -24.64
N LYS A 109 -3.42 28.88 -25.97
CA LYS A 109 -2.22 29.03 -26.82
C LYS A 109 -2.01 30.47 -27.28
N ALA A 110 -1.74 31.41 -26.36
CA ALA A 110 -1.30 32.75 -26.73
C ALA A 110 -0.11 33.28 -25.90
N ALA A 111 0.93 33.66 -26.66
CA ALA A 111 2.09 34.54 -26.38
C ALA A 111 3.27 34.03 -25.51
N PRO A 112 4.46 33.83 -26.10
CA PRO A 112 5.73 33.73 -25.36
C PRO A 112 6.22 35.12 -24.95
N LYS A 113 6.55 35.33 -23.66
CA LYS A 113 7.12 36.59 -23.19
C LYS A 113 8.64 36.65 -23.43
N ALA A 114 9.04 37.75 -24.04
CA ALA A 114 10.39 38.14 -24.39
C ALA A 114 11.34 38.27 -23.18
N LYS A 115 12.62 37.95 -23.44
CA LYS A 115 13.77 38.26 -22.58
C LYS A 115 13.82 39.76 -22.24
N ARG A 116 13.94 40.11 -20.97
CA ARG A 116 14.46 41.40 -20.50
C ARG A 116 15.35 41.19 -19.27
N GLY A 117 16.65 41.42 -19.45
CA GLY A 117 17.48 42.06 -18.41
C GLY A 117 17.23 43.58 -18.41
N PRO A 118 18.00 44.43 -17.70
CA PRO A 118 19.40 44.24 -17.26
C PRO A 118 19.64 44.54 -15.75
N GLY A 119 20.85 44.21 -15.28
CA GLY A 119 21.27 44.34 -13.89
C GLY A 119 21.71 45.74 -13.44
N ARG A 120 21.99 45.85 -12.14
CA ARG A 120 22.87 46.87 -11.49
C ARG A 120 23.06 46.54 -10.00
N PRO A 121 23.99 47.18 -9.25
CA PRO A 121 25.42 46.84 -9.17
C PRO A 121 25.86 46.42 -7.75
N ARG A 122 27.00 45.72 -7.66
CA ARG A 122 27.72 45.45 -6.40
C ARG A 122 28.26 46.76 -5.80
N LYS A 123 28.08 46.95 -4.48
CA LYS A 123 28.84 47.90 -3.66
C LYS A 123 29.65 47.13 -2.60
N ASN A 124 30.92 47.46 -2.53
CA ASN A 124 31.92 46.98 -1.57
C ASN A 124 31.69 47.62 -0.19
N ALA A 125 31.84 46.83 0.87
CA ALA A 125 32.22 47.27 2.22
C ALA A 125 32.92 46.11 2.97
N PRO A 126 33.84 46.39 3.92
CA PRO A 126 34.86 45.45 4.44
C PRO A 126 34.36 44.57 5.61
N PRO A 127 35.11 43.51 6.00
CA PRO A 127 34.61 42.49 6.91
C PRO A 127 34.80 42.88 8.38
N PRO A 128 33.84 42.58 9.27
CA PRO A 128 34.11 42.44 10.70
C PRO A 128 34.41 40.99 11.06
N GLN A 129 35.36 40.86 11.98
CA GLN A 129 35.96 39.65 12.51
C GLN A 129 34.99 38.74 13.27
N GLU A 130 35.38 37.46 13.26
CA GLU A 130 35.01 36.34 14.12
C GLU A 130 34.13 36.64 15.35
N ALA A 131 32.93 36.03 15.33
CA ALA A 131 32.26 35.58 16.54
C ALA A 131 31.67 34.19 16.27
N SER A 132 32.15 33.22 17.04
CA SER A 132 31.72 31.83 17.04
C SER A 132 30.21 31.69 17.20
N SER A 133 29.54 31.06 16.25
CA SER A 133 28.28 30.37 16.49
C SER A 133 28.14 29.22 15.51
N SER A 134 27.95 28.03 16.06
CA SER A 134 27.68 26.79 15.34
C SER A 134 26.41 26.95 14.50
N GLU A 135 26.56 26.94 13.18
CA GLU A 135 25.41 26.87 12.27
C GLU A 135 24.76 25.47 12.32
N PRO A 136 23.42 25.39 12.25
CA PRO A 136 22.69 24.14 12.18
C PRO A 136 22.95 23.50 10.82
N SER A 137 23.53 22.30 10.81
CA SER A 137 23.86 21.62 9.57
C SER A 137 22.58 21.23 8.81
N THR A 138 22.20 22.04 7.81
CA THR A 138 21.38 21.60 6.68
C THR A 138 22.24 20.76 5.74
N GLY A 139 22.73 19.63 6.23
CA GLY A 139 23.50 18.66 5.48
C GLY A 139 22.61 17.47 5.14
N LYS A 140 22.27 17.31 3.85
CA LYS A 140 21.80 16.03 3.32
C LYS A 140 22.86 14.97 3.68
N ARG A 141 22.63 14.21 4.75
CA ARG A 141 23.44 13.03 5.06
C ARG A 141 23.33 12.08 3.87
N LYS A 142 24.46 11.79 3.21
CA LYS A 142 24.61 10.56 2.43
C LYS A 142 24.25 9.41 3.37
N ARG A 143 23.20 8.63 3.07
CA ARG A 143 22.95 7.34 3.71
C ARG A 143 24.19 6.47 3.42
N ALA A 144 24.89 6.03 4.46
CA ALA A 144 25.96 5.06 4.33
C ALA A 144 25.36 3.67 4.04
N GLU A 145 26.13 2.79 3.39
CA GLU A 145 25.82 1.38 3.09
C GLU A 145 25.37 0.50 4.29
N GLY A 146 25.21 1.05 5.50
CA GLY A 146 24.98 0.33 6.75
C GLY A 146 23.53 0.11 7.19
N ASP A 147 22.52 0.63 6.48
CA ASP A 147 21.10 0.59 6.94
C ASP A 147 20.28 -0.57 6.36
N LEU A 148 20.92 -1.55 5.69
CA LEU A 148 20.25 -2.72 5.13
C LEU A 148 20.40 -3.95 6.04
N VAL A 149 19.27 -4.53 6.44
CA VAL A 149 19.20 -5.76 7.24
C VAL A 149 18.69 -6.92 6.39
N LYS A 150 19.16 -8.13 6.71
CA LYS A 150 18.70 -9.38 6.10
C LYS A 150 17.53 -9.93 6.88
N GLU A 151 16.35 -9.94 6.28
CA GLU A 151 15.15 -10.57 6.83
C GLU A 151 14.97 -11.95 6.21
N PRO A 152 14.74 -13.01 7.02
CA PRO A 152 14.55 -14.35 6.50
C PRO A 152 13.15 -14.49 5.86
N LEU A 153 13.07 -15.30 4.80
CA LEU A 153 11.84 -15.60 4.08
C LEU A 153 11.71 -17.09 3.79
N SER A 154 10.52 -17.63 3.99
CA SER A 154 10.19 -19.01 3.67
C SER A 154 9.86 -19.17 2.19
N ARG A 155 10.88 -19.50 1.40
CA ARG A 155 10.72 -19.74 -0.05
C ARG A 155 9.75 -20.87 -0.35
N GLU A 156 9.79 -21.94 0.45
CA GLU A 156 8.90 -23.10 0.30
C GLU A 156 7.43 -22.73 0.53
N SER A 157 7.14 -21.99 1.61
CA SER A 157 5.79 -21.52 1.90
C SER A 157 5.27 -20.58 0.82
N ILE A 158 6.11 -19.63 0.38
CA ILE A 158 5.77 -18.69 -0.69
C ILE A 158 5.38 -19.47 -1.96
N ARG A 159 6.20 -20.43 -2.39
CA ARG A 159 5.91 -21.27 -3.57
C ARG A 159 4.61 -22.06 -3.42
N SER A 160 4.38 -22.63 -2.24
CA SER A 160 3.16 -23.41 -1.95
C SER A 160 1.90 -22.54 -2.08
N PHE A 161 1.93 -21.30 -1.57
CA PHE A 161 0.81 -20.37 -1.72
C PHE A 161 0.64 -19.85 -3.15
N MET A 162 1.73 -19.60 -3.86
CA MET A 162 1.69 -19.22 -5.27
C MET A 162 1.15 -20.34 -6.18
N ALA A 163 1.23 -21.61 -5.76
CA ALA A 163 0.61 -22.73 -6.48
C ALA A 163 -0.93 -22.77 -6.33
N LEU A 164 -1.49 -22.09 -5.32
CA LEU A 164 -2.93 -22.03 -5.12
C LEU A 164 -3.61 -21.17 -6.19
N ARG A 165 -4.74 -21.64 -6.73
CA ARG A 165 -5.49 -20.92 -7.77
C ARG A 165 -5.96 -19.54 -7.28
N ALA A 166 -6.47 -19.49 -6.06
CA ALA A 166 -6.93 -18.26 -5.41
C ALA A 166 -5.86 -17.17 -5.31
N SER A 167 -4.56 -17.51 -5.20
CA SER A 167 -3.49 -16.50 -5.06
C SER A 167 -3.44 -15.53 -6.26
N ARG A 168 -3.82 -15.98 -7.45
CA ARG A 168 -3.88 -15.18 -8.69
C ARG A 168 -5.15 -14.34 -8.81
N LYS A 169 -6.09 -14.47 -7.86
CA LYS A 169 -7.38 -13.77 -7.85
C LYS A 169 -7.50 -12.85 -6.64
N ALA A 170 -6.99 -13.27 -5.49
CA ALA A 170 -6.98 -12.50 -4.26
C ALA A 170 -6.17 -11.20 -4.43
N VAL A 171 -6.87 -10.07 -4.57
CA VAL A 171 -6.27 -8.74 -4.69
C VAL A 171 -6.05 -8.14 -3.30
N LEU A 172 -4.82 -7.77 -3.00
CA LEU A 172 -4.43 -7.12 -1.76
C LEU A 172 -4.76 -5.61 -1.79
N PRO A 173 -4.78 -4.93 -0.63
CA PRO A 173 -4.97 -3.46 -0.57
C PRO A 173 -3.91 -2.63 -1.31
N SER A 174 -2.82 -3.25 -1.75
CA SER A 174 -1.80 -2.63 -2.60
C SER A 174 -2.22 -2.57 -4.08
N GLY A 175 -3.37 -3.15 -4.45
CA GLY A 175 -3.85 -3.29 -5.82
C GLY A 175 -3.27 -4.49 -6.58
N TYR A 176 -2.23 -5.14 -6.05
CA TYR A 176 -1.62 -6.34 -6.63
C TYR A 176 -2.32 -7.61 -6.12
N THR A 177 -2.29 -8.67 -6.93
CA THR A 177 -2.68 -9.99 -6.47
C THR A 177 -1.68 -10.54 -5.45
N LEU A 178 -2.13 -11.46 -4.61
CA LEU A 178 -1.27 -12.18 -3.67
C LEU A 178 -0.13 -12.87 -4.43
N PHE A 179 -0.41 -13.48 -5.59
CA PHE A 179 0.60 -14.11 -6.44
C PHE A 179 1.69 -13.13 -6.88
N GLU A 180 1.32 -11.94 -7.36
CA GLU A 180 2.29 -10.91 -7.78
C GLU A 180 3.15 -10.43 -6.60
N THR A 181 2.52 -10.08 -5.48
CA THR A 181 3.24 -9.62 -4.28
C THR A 181 4.22 -10.68 -3.77
N LEU A 182 3.80 -11.94 -3.70
CA LEU A 182 4.67 -13.06 -3.33
C LEU A 182 5.81 -13.27 -4.34
N GLY A 183 5.49 -13.12 -5.63
CA GLY A 183 6.47 -13.17 -6.71
C GLY A 183 7.56 -12.11 -6.57
N PHE A 184 7.18 -10.87 -6.23
CA PHE A 184 8.15 -9.79 -5.99
C PHE A 184 9.11 -10.12 -4.83
N PHE A 185 8.63 -10.77 -3.77
CA PHE A 185 9.52 -11.20 -2.70
C PHE A 185 10.47 -12.30 -3.15
N MET A 186 9.99 -13.27 -3.95
CA MET A 186 10.87 -14.32 -4.47
C MET A 186 11.97 -13.80 -5.40
N LEU A 187 11.71 -12.73 -6.16
CA LEU A 187 12.74 -12.11 -7.00
C LEU A 187 13.81 -11.37 -6.18
N ARG A 188 13.44 -10.87 -5.00
CA ARG A 188 14.33 -10.14 -4.09
C ARG A 188 15.05 -11.05 -3.10
N GLU A 189 14.53 -12.25 -2.92
CA GLU A 189 15.06 -13.26 -2.02
C GLU A 189 16.31 -13.91 -2.61
N ALA A 190 17.38 -13.95 -1.83
CA ALA A 190 18.61 -14.66 -2.11
C ALA A 190 19.07 -15.41 -0.86
N ASP A 191 19.36 -16.71 -1.02
CA ASP A 191 19.86 -17.61 0.04
C ASP A 191 18.96 -17.70 1.30
N GLY A 192 17.65 -17.55 1.13
CA GLY A 192 16.64 -17.55 2.19
C GLY A 192 16.42 -16.19 2.85
N TYR A 193 17.06 -15.13 2.34
CA TYR A 193 17.01 -13.80 2.92
C TYR A 193 16.65 -12.73 1.90
N MET A 194 15.97 -11.69 2.37
CA MET A 194 15.72 -10.47 1.62
C MET A 194 16.40 -9.29 2.31
N LYS A 195 17.05 -8.44 1.51
CA LYS A 195 17.58 -7.17 2.00
C LYS A 195 16.45 -6.15 2.16
N VAL A 196 16.38 -5.52 3.33
CA VAL A 196 15.40 -4.48 3.66
C VAL A 196 16.11 -3.29 4.29
N ALA A 197 15.61 -2.08 4.02
CA ALA A 197 16.07 -0.88 4.71
C ALA A 197 15.20 -0.62 5.94
N TRP A 198 15.74 0.05 6.96
CA TRP A 198 14.92 0.59 8.04
C TRP A 198 14.62 2.07 7.83
N ARG A 199 13.50 2.52 8.39
CA ARG A 199 13.15 3.94 8.45
C ARG A 199 12.63 4.31 9.82
N ASP A 200 12.90 5.54 10.22
CA ASP A 200 12.25 6.17 11.37
C ASP A 200 11.09 7.04 10.86
N ASN A 201 9.92 6.88 11.46
CA ASN A 201 8.77 7.73 11.21
C ASN A 201 9.08 9.14 11.70
N LYS A 202 8.79 10.15 10.87
CA LYS A 202 9.03 11.55 11.24
C LYS A 202 7.77 12.13 11.84
N LEU A 203 7.76 12.28 13.16
CA LEU A 203 6.74 13.06 13.86
C LEU A 203 7.15 14.55 13.90
N PRO A 204 6.20 15.49 14.07
CA PRO A 204 6.54 16.91 14.22
C PRO A 204 7.49 17.16 15.40
N GLY A 205 8.49 18.03 15.19
CA GLY A 205 9.51 18.36 16.20
C GLY A 205 10.55 17.24 16.40
N ASP A 206 11.18 17.18 17.58
CA ASP A 206 12.16 16.16 17.97
C ASP A 206 11.51 14.85 18.48
N TYR A 207 10.23 14.62 18.18
CA TYR A 207 9.57 13.38 18.57
C TYR A 207 10.13 12.20 17.78
N LEU A 208 10.76 11.28 18.50
CA LEU A 208 11.12 9.97 17.96
C LEU A 208 9.83 9.25 17.55
N GLY A 209 9.60 9.16 16.26
CA GLY A 209 8.56 8.28 15.73
C GLY A 209 8.99 6.82 15.78
N ARG A 210 8.08 5.94 15.37
CA ARG A 210 8.34 4.50 15.29
C ARG A 210 9.42 4.19 14.25
N ARG A 211 10.24 3.16 14.50
CA ARG A 211 11.12 2.57 13.48
C ARG A 211 10.39 1.41 12.82
N PHE A 212 10.53 1.30 11.50
CA PHE A 212 9.90 0.25 10.71
C PHE A 212 10.91 -0.42 9.79
N SER A 213 10.72 -1.71 9.57
CA SER A 213 11.33 -2.42 8.45
C SER A 213 10.62 -2.06 7.14
N GLY A 214 11.38 -1.55 6.17
CA GLY A 214 10.91 -1.14 4.84
C GLY A 214 10.95 0.37 4.59
N VAL A 215 11.01 0.77 3.31
CA VAL A 215 10.83 2.18 2.90
C VAL A 215 9.36 2.53 2.69
N ASP A 216 8.98 3.81 2.81
CA ASP A 216 7.67 4.28 2.36
C ASP A 216 7.52 4.07 0.84
N HIS A 217 6.30 3.83 0.35
CA HIS A 217 6.01 3.63 -1.07
C HIS A 217 6.52 4.76 -1.98
N ASP A 218 6.75 5.96 -1.43
CA ASP A 218 7.19 7.17 -2.15
C ASP A 218 8.69 7.48 -1.99
N ALA A 219 9.45 6.69 -1.21
CA ALA A 219 10.87 6.92 -1.00
C ALA A 219 11.71 6.25 -2.11
N ASP A 220 12.64 7.00 -2.70
CA ASP A 220 13.56 6.44 -3.69
C ASP A 220 14.37 5.29 -3.04
N PRO A 221 14.43 4.11 -3.67
CA PRO A 221 15.31 3.04 -3.21
C PRO A 221 16.75 3.54 -3.18
N ALA A 222 17.55 3.06 -2.22
CA ALA A 222 18.96 3.41 -2.19
C ALA A 222 19.60 3.00 -3.54
N LYS A 223 20.42 3.90 -4.12
CA LYS A 223 21.02 3.73 -5.46
C LYS A 223 21.83 2.42 -5.63
N GLU A 224 22.17 1.79 -4.52
CA GLU A 224 23.03 0.60 -4.42
C GLU A 224 22.25 -0.71 -4.37
N VAL A 225 20.91 -0.69 -4.34
CA VAL A 225 20.12 -1.93 -4.35
C VAL A 225 19.45 -2.12 -5.70
N ASP A 226 19.95 -3.13 -6.41
CA ASP A 226 19.55 -3.54 -7.76
C ASP A 226 18.16 -4.22 -7.73
N PHE A 227 17.14 -3.53 -7.20
CA PHE A 227 15.74 -3.99 -7.20
C PHE A 227 15.04 -3.67 -8.52
N PHE A 228 15.74 -3.95 -9.61
CA PHE A 228 15.39 -3.46 -10.94
C PHE A 228 14.11 -4.14 -11.48
N ASP A 229 13.65 -5.24 -10.89
CA ASP A 229 12.58 -6.07 -11.47
C ASP A 229 11.29 -6.12 -10.64
N VAL A 230 11.17 -5.23 -9.64
CA VAL A 230 9.98 -5.12 -8.78
C VAL A 230 9.40 -3.70 -8.80
N PRO A 231 8.07 -3.53 -8.65
CA PRO A 231 7.47 -2.21 -8.52
C PRO A 231 8.12 -1.41 -7.40
N ARG A 232 8.27 -0.09 -7.57
CA ARG A 232 8.86 0.79 -6.54
C ARG A 232 8.20 0.66 -5.17
N SER A 233 6.87 0.48 -5.16
CA SER A 233 6.08 0.25 -3.95
C SER A 233 6.47 -1.02 -3.19
N HIS A 234 7.18 -1.95 -3.83
CA HIS A 234 7.68 -3.21 -3.27
C HIS A 234 9.22 -3.29 -3.29
N ALA A 235 9.91 -2.29 -3.85
CA ALA A 235 11.36 -2.18 -3.81
C ALA A 235 11.75 -1.67 -2.42
N CYS A 236 12.64 -2.38 -1.72
CA CYS A 236 13.04 -2.09 -0.34
C CYS A 236 11.94 -2.18 0.74
N THR A 237 10.72 -2.65 0.45
CA THR A 237 9.72 -2.91 1.51
C THR A 237 10.01 -4.24 2.20
N SER A 238 9.76 -4.31 3.50
CA SER A 238 9.73 -5.58 4.20
C SER A 238 8.47 -6.34 3.82
N ALA A 239 8.53 -7.67 3.70
CA ALA A 239 7.34 -8.50 3.61
C ALA A 239 6.41 -8.28 4.81
N PHE A 240 6.99 -7.80 5.91
CA PHE A 240 6.32 -7.53 7.18
C PHE A 240 5.76 -6.12 7.30
N ALA A 241 5.91 -5.29 6.27
CA ALA A 241 5.10 -4.08 6.09
C ALA A 241 3.70 -4.39 5.51
N HIS A 242 3.46 -5.64 5.03
CA HIS A 242 2.20 -6.02 4.39
C HIS A 242 1.15 -6.54 5.39
N CYS A 243 -0.04 -6.84 4.89
CA CYS A 243 -1.12 -7.42 5.69
C CYS A 243 -0.69 -8.74 6.36
N ARG A 244 -1.36 -9.08 7.46
CA ARG A 244 -1.06 -10.27 8.26
C ARG A 244 -0.90 -11.55 7.44
N LEU A 245 -1.77 -11.78 6.45
CA LEU A 245 -1.70 -12.95 5.58
C LEU A 245 -0.32 -13.09 4.90
N VAL A 246 0.19 -12.01 4.33
CA VAL A 246 1.50 -12.01 3.65
C VAL A 246 2.62 -12.32 4.65
N LYS A 247 2.57 -11.72 5.85
CA LYS A 247 3.57 -11.97 6.89
C LYS A 247 3.64 -13.45 7.27
N GLU A 248 2.49 -14.05 7.51
CA GLU A 248 2.37 -15.45 7.95
C GLU A 248 2.82 -16.42 6.85
N ILE A 249 2.49 -16.14 5.58
CA ILE A 249 3.02 -16.91 4.44
C ILE A 249 4.54 -16.83 4.40
N CYS A 250 5.10 -15.62 4.47
CA CYS A 250 6.53 -15.40 4.38
C CYS A 250 7.34 -15.97 5.57
N ARG A 251 6.72 -16.18 6.74
CA ARG A 251 7.39 -16.72 7.95
C ARG A 251 7.24 -18.21 8.15
N ARG A 252 6.26 -18.83 7.49
CA ARG A 252 5.87 -20.21 7.78
C ARG A 252 7.05 -21.17 7.64
N GLY A 253 7.33 -21.92 8.70
CA GLY A 253 8.37 -22.95 8.69
C GLY A 253 9.80 -22.45 8.93
N ILE A 254 10.00 -21.14 9.14
CA ILE A 254 11.31 -20.61 9.57
C ILE A 254 11.53 -21.05 11.02
N GLN A 255 12.53 -21.91 11.24
CA GLN A 255 12.83 -22.44 12.57
C GLN A 255 13.40 -21.36 13.49
N GLY A 256 12.94 -21.33 14.74
CA GLY A 256 13.44 -20.40 15.76
C GLY A 256 13.05 -18.95 15.51
N TRP A 257 12.12 -18.65 14.60
CA TRP A 257 11.58 -17.31 14.44
C TRP A 257 10.38 -17.09 15.36
N VAL A 258 10.35 -15.96 16.06
CA VAL A 258 9.21 -15.54 16.90
C VAL A 258 8.84 -14.07 16.67
N ASP A 259 7.55 -13.79 16.76
CA ASP A 259 7.00 -12.43 16.72
C ASP A 259 6.66 -11.99 18.13
N VAL A 260 7.38 -10.99 18.65
CA VAL A 260 7.15 -10.46 19.99
C VAL A 260 6.36 -9.17 19.91
N ASP A 261 5.27 -9.07 20.67
CA ASP A 261 4.41 -7.89 20.79
C ASP A 261 4.43 -7.33 22.21
N VAL A 262 4.06 -6.05 22.33
CA VAL A 262 3.76 -5.45 23.63
C VAL A 262 2.27 -5.65 23.92
N VAL A 263 1.97 -6.42 24.96
CA VAL A 263 0.59 -6.72 25.37
C VAL A 263 -0.10 -5.42 25.76
N ASN A 264 -1.21 -5.12 25.07
CA ASN A 264 -2.03 -3.94 25.36
C ASN A 264 -1.24 -2.61 25.34
N SER A 265 -0.26 -2.52 24.44
CA SER A 265 0.74 -1.44 24.35
C SER A 265 0.22 -0.05 24.73
N VAL A 266 -0.83 0.46 24.08
CA VAL A 266 -1.33 1.83 24.30
C VAL A 266 -1.59 2.15 25.77
N PHE A 267 -2.44 1.36 26.43
CA PHE A 267 -2.92 1.67 27.76
C PHE A 267 -1.93 1.25 28.85
N SER A 268 -1.18 0.17 28.62
CA SER A 268 -0.10 -0.22 29.53
C SER A 268 1.04 0.80 29.52
N GLN A 269 1.37 1.40 28.35
CA GLN A 269 2.34 2.50 28.27
C GLN A 269 1.86 3.74 29.04
N PHE A 270 0.57 4.08 28.98
CA PHE A 270 0.06 5.20 29.77
C PHE A 270 0.12 4.94 31.28
N GLU A 271 -0.26 3.75 31.74
CA GLU A 271 -0.17 3.39 33.16
C GLU A 271 1.28 3.35 33.66
N ALA A 272 2.21 2.81 32.86
CA ALA A 272 3.61 2.69 33.24
C ALA A 272 4.34 4.05 33.32
N ASN A 273 3.95 5.03 32.50
CA ASN A 273 4.73 6.26 32.33
C ASN A 273 4.07 7.52 32.94
N PHE A 274 2.80 7.46 33.37
CA PHE A 274 2.09 8.61 33.91
C PHE A 274 1.39 8.28 35.23
N GLN A 275 1.80 8.98 36.30
CA GLN A 275 1.15 8.86 37.62
C GLN A 275 -0.31 9.33 37.56
N GLU A 276 -0.58 10.31 36.70
CA GLU A 276 -1.89 10.90 36.43
C GLU A 276 -2.77 10.01 35.53
N CYS A 277 -2.31 8.79 35.17
CA CYS A 277 -3.09 7.86 34.35
C CYS A 277 -4.45 7.56 35.03
N PRO A 278 -5.59 7.69 34.31
CA PRO A 278 -6.91 7.50 34.90
C PRO A 278 -7.16 6.10 35.47
N GLU A 279 -7.89 6.01 36.57
CA GLU A 279 -8.24 4.72 37.19
C GLU A 279 -9.05 3.80 36.26
N VAL A 280 -9.84 4.37 35.35
CA VAL A 280 -10.58 3.60 34.35
C VAL A 280 -9.64 2.88 33.36
N VAL A 281 -8.47 3.45 33.07
CA VAL A 281 -7.43 2.83 32.23
C VAL A 281 -6.71 1.74 33.01
N LYS A 282 -6.35 2.00 34.26
CA LYS A 282 -5.74 0.98 35.14
C LYS A 282 -6.66 -0.22 35.34
N ARG A 283 -7.97 0.04 35.53
CA ARG A 283 -8.99 -1.03 35.57
C ARG A 283 -9.06 -1.79 34.24
N TYR A 284 -9.06 -1.10 33.11
CA TYR A 284 -9.02 -1.76 31.80
C TYR A 284 -7.77 -2.62 31.62
N ASN A 285 -6.61 -2.20 32.12
CA ASN A 285 -5.40 -3.01 32.06
C ASN A 285 -5.49 -4.26 32.95
N ARG A 286 -6.12 -4.16 34.13
CA ARG A 286 -6.35 -5.29 35.04
C ARG A 286 -7.39 -6.30 34.54
N ASP A 287 -8.47 -5.83 33.91
CA ASP A 287 -9.60 -6.67 33.45
C ASP A 287 -9.98 -6.38 31.99
N ARG A 288 -8.99 -6.43 31.10
CA ARG A 288 -9.17 -6.12 29.69
C ARG A 288 -10.17 -7.04 29.01
N ASP A 289 -10.02 -8.34 29.22
CA ASP A 289 -10.87 -9.33 28.56
C ASP A 289 -12.31 -9.31 29.09
N GLY A 290 -12.52 -9.04 30.39
CA GLY A 290 -13.85 -8.84 30.95
C GLY A 290 -14.54 -7.61 30.38
N MET A 291 -13.86 -6.46 30.33
CA MET A 291 -14.41 -5.24 29.74
C MET A 291 -14.73 -5.40 28.24
N ILE A 292 -13.85 -6.07 27.47
CA ILE A 292 -14.12 -6.38 26.07
C ILE A 292 -15.30 -7.35 25.93
N ALA A 293 -15.41 -8.37 26.80
CA ALA A 293 -16.53 -9.30 26.79
C ALA A 293 -17.86 -8.59 27.06
N ALA A 294 -17.91 -7.68 28.04
CA ALA A 294 -19.10 -6.89 28.35
C ALA A 294 -19.57 -6.06 27.15
N VAL A 295 -18.66 -5.41 26.41
CA VAL A 295 -19.00 -4.67 25.18
C VAL A 295 -19.53 -5.61 24.10
N ARG A 296 -18.91 -6.78 23.91
CA ARG A 296 -19.38 -7.76 22.92
C ARG A 296 -20.78 -8.25 23.21
N GLU A 297 -21.06 -8.55 24.48
CA GLU A 297 -22.38 -9.00 24.93
C GLU A 297 -23.43 -7.90 24.75
N ALA A 298 -23.14 -6.69 25.22
CA ALA A 298 -24.08 -5.57 25.15
C ALA A 298 -24.39 -5.11 23.72
N TYR A 299 -23.43 -5.18 22.80
CA TYR A 299 -23.58 -4.67 21.42
C TYR A 299 -23.66 -5.76 20.36
N GLY A 300 -23.61 -7.05 20.74
CA GLY A 300 -23.66 -8.18 19.81
C GLY A 300 -22.53 -8.18 18.76
N CYS A 301 -21.34 -7.71 19.13
CA CYS A 301 -20.24 -7.46 18.18
C CYS A 301 -19.03 -8.40 18.39
N SER A 302 -18.12 -8.42 17.42
CA SER A 302 -16.91 -9.24 17.49
C SER A 302 -15.90 -8.65 18.49
N LYS A 303 -14.95 -9.49 18.95
CA LYS A 303 -13.88 -9.05 19.87
C LYS A 303 -13.07 -7.87 19.30
N ASP A 304 -12.79 -7.89 18.00
CA ASP A 304 -12.01 -6.83 17.37
C ASP A 304 -12.80 -5.53 17.17
N VAL A 305 -14.11 -5.62 16.93
CA VAL A 305 -15.00 -4.44 16.91
C VAL A 305 -15.07 -3.80 18.31
N ALA A 306 -15.20 -4.60 19.36
CA ALA A 306 -15.18 -4.14 20.75
C ALA A 306 -13.83 -3.50 21.15
N LYS A 307 -12.69 -4.11 20.79
CA LYS A 307 -11.35 -3.51 21.04
C LYS A 307 -11.21 -2.12 20.40
N ARG A 308 -11.75 -1.94 19.19
CA ARG A 308 -11.67 -0.66 18.48
C ARG A 308 -12.41 0.47 19.20
N LEU A 309 -13.43 0.16 20.00
CA LEU A 309 -14.09 1.15 20.85
C LEU A 309 -13.13 1.75 21.87
N PHE A 310 -12.43 0.92 22.65
CA PHE A 310 -11.49 1.41 23.66
C PHE A 310 -10.37 2.24 23.04
N ILE A 311 -9.75 1.77 21.95
CA ILE A 311 -8.74 2.56 21.22
C ILE A 311 -9.31 3.90 20.77
N ARG A 312 -10.54 3.92 20.24
CA ARG A 312 -11.18 5.16 19.82
C ARG A 312 -11.36 6.13 20.99
N LEU A 313 -11.90 5.66 22.11
CA LEU A 313 -12.09 6.47 23.31
C LEU A 313 -10.75 6.97 23.87
N GLY A 314 -9.72 6.11 23.85
CA GLY A 314 -8.36 6.45 24.28
C GLY A 314 -7.70 7.57 23.46
N PHE A 315 -8.13 7.77 22.22
CA PHE A 315 -7.66 8.84 21.34
C PHE A 315 -8.74 9.89 21.05
N MET A 316 -9.62 10.14 22.04
CA MET A 316 -10.62 11.22 22.05
C MET A 316 -11.73 11.09 21.01
N GLY A 317 -11.88 9.92 20.41
CA GLY A 317 -13.02 9.61 19.57
C GLY A 317 -14.28 9.39 20.41
N ARG A 318 -15.41 9.35 19.70
CA ARG A 318 -16.75 9.26 20.28
C ARG A 318 -17.36 7.88 20.08
N MET A 319 -18.16 7.46 21.05
CA MET A 319 -18.88 6.19 20.98
C MET A 319 -19.93 6.21 19.86
N GLU A 320 -20.61 7.34 19.65
CA GLU A 320 -21.62 7.52 18.60
C GLU A 320 -21.04 7.25 17.21
N SER A 321 -19.84 7.77 16.95
CA SER A 321 -19.14 7.51 15.69
C SER A 321 -18.73 6.04 15.55
N TRP A 322 -18.43 5.35 16.65
CA TRP A 322 -18.13 3.90 16.60
C TRP A 322 -19.40 3.09 16.31
N LEU A 323 -20.54 3.46 16.91
CA LEU A 323 -21.82 2.86 16.60
C LEU A 323 -22.17 3.01 15.11
N GLU A 324 -22.00 4.22 14.56
CA GLU A 324 -22.23 4.52 13.15
C GLU A 324 -21.34 3.68 12.22
N ASP A 325 -20.02 3.68 12.45
CA ASP A 325 -19.05 2.98 11.60
C ASP A 325 -19.29 1.46 11.51
N PHE A 326 -19.87 0.86 12.55
CA PHE A 326 -20.15 -0.58 12.61
C PHE A 326 -21.63 -0.94 12.49
N GLY A 327 -22.50 0.03 12.22
CA GLY A 327 -23.95 -0.18 12.09
C GLY A 327 -24.61 -0.72 13.37
N LEU A 328 -24.05 -0.39 14.53
CA LEU A 328 -24.52 -0.85 15.84
C LEU A 328 -25.54 0.13 16.43
N LYS A 329 -26.46 -0.39 17.23
CA LYS A 329 -27.45 0.43 17.94
C LYS A 329 -26.92 0.80 19.32
N LYS A 330 -27.32 1.99 19.77
CA LYS A 330 -27.10 2.44 21.14
C LYS A 330 -27.75 1.46 22.12
N ASN A 331 -27.06 1.14 23.20
CA ASN A 331 -27.57 0.30 24.28
C ASN A 331 -27.63 1.13 25.55
N GLU A 332 -28.82 1.59 25.91
CA GLU A 332 -29.03 2.43 27.09
C GLU A 332 -28.96 1.57 28.35
N GLY A 333 -27.79 1.56 28.98
CA GLY A 333 -27.53 0.78 30.19
C GLY A 333 -26.29 1.24 30.95
N PRO A 334 -26.01 0.64 32.12
CA PRO A 334 -24.88 1.03 32.99
C PRO A 334 -23.51 0.99 32.28
N LEU A 335 -23.33 0.07 31.34
CA LEU A 335 -22.11 -0.06 30.56
C LEU A 335 -21.86 1.18 29.66
N GLU A 336 -22.91 1.77 29.09
CA GLU A 336 -22.75 2.97 28.27
C GLU A 336 -22.27 4.17 29.10
N ALA A 337 -22.80 4.33 30.32
CA ALA A 337 -22.31 5.34 31.25
C ALA A 337 -20.83 5.12 31.61
N GLU A 338 -20.43 3.86 31.84
CA GLU A 338 -19.04 3.50 32.12
C GLU A 338 -18.12 3.81 30.92
N LEU A 339 -18.54 3.51 29.69
CA LEU A 339 -17.79 3.83 28.46
C LEU A 339 -17.70 5.34 28.22
N ALA A 340 -18.76 6.10 28.54
CA ALA A 340 -18.75 7.55 28.47
C ALA A 340 -17.76 8.15 29.49
N CYS A 341 -17.74 7.64 30.73
CA CYS A 341 -16.74 7.98 31.73
C CYS A 341 -15.32 7.65 31.24
N PHE A 342 -15.11 6.46 30.65
CA PHE A 342 -13.82 6.08 30.07
C PHE A 342 -13.33 7.12 29.06
N GLY A 343 -14.19 7.51 28.11
CA GLY A 343 -13.85 8.50 27.10
C GLY A 343 -13.60 9.90 27.70
N GLN A 344 -14.34 10.28 28.74
CA GLN A 344 -14.17 11.59 29.38
C GLN A 344 -12.89 11.66 30.22
N ASP A 345 -12.57 10.62 30.98
CA ASP A 345 -11.35 10.55 31.76
C ASP A 345 -10.11 10.57 30.87
N MET A 346 -10.16 9.89 29.72
CA MET A 346 -9.10 9.97 28.72
C MET A 346 -8.94 11.38 28.14
N ARG A 347 -10.05 12.11 27.91
CA ARG A 347 -9.99 13.53 27.49
C ARG A 347 -9.33 14.40 28.56
N ASN A 348 -9.78 14.29 29.80
CA ASN A 348 -9.21 15.06 30.91
C ASN A 348 -7.71 14.77 31.07
N PHE A 349 -7.31 13.50 30.95
CA PHE A 349 -5.91 13.09 30.96
C PHE A 349 -5.10 13.70 29.81
N GLY A 350 -5.64 13.64 28.59
CA GLY A 350 -5.00 14.26 27.42
C GLY A 350 -4.85 15.77 27.58
N GLU A 351 -5.86 16.47 28.09
CA GLU A 351 -5.83 17.91 28.34
C GLU A 351 -4.78 18.28 29.40
N ALA A 352 -4.69 17.51 30.48
CA ALA A 352 -3.68 17.69 31.51
C ALA A 352 -2.26 17.51 30.93
N LEU A 353 -2.04 16.49 30.10
CA LEU A 353 -0.77 16.29 29.40
C LEU A 353 -0.46 17.42 28.42
N ALA A 354 -1.46 17.88 27.66
CA ALA A 354 -1.30 18.99 26.73
C ALA A 354 -0.93 20.28 27.47
N ALA A 355 -1.51 20.54 28.64
CA ALA A 355 -1.16 21.68 29.48
C ALA A 355 0.29 21.58 30.01
N LYS A 356 0.69 20.40 30.51
CA LYS A 356 2.05 20.13 31.00
C LYS A 356 3.11 20.25 29.90
N HIS A 357 2.74 19.94 28.66
CA HIS A 357 3.61 19.97 27.48
C HIS A 357 3.12 20.95 26.42
N ALA A 358 2.71 22.16 26.82
CA ALA A 358 2.06 23.14 25.94
C ALA A 358 2.85 23.43 24.64
N HIS A 359 4.17 23.64 24.77
CA HIS A 359 5.07 23.87 23.63
C HIS A 359 5.07 22.74 22.59
N TRP A 360 4.80 21.50 23.01
CA TRP A 360 4.64 20.37 22.09
C TRP A 360 3.24 20.28 21.51
N PHE A 361 2.22 20.55 22.32
CA PHE A 361 0.84 20.56 21.87
C PHE A 361 0.60 21.60 20.75
N GLU A 362 1.33 22.72 20.76
CA GLU A 362 1.32 23.72 19.66
C GLU A 362 1.52 23.09 18.28
N LEU A 363 2.37 22.06 18.16
CA LEU A 363 2.66 21.39 16.89
C LEU A 363 1.45 20.65 16.29
N PHE A 364 0.42 20.39 17.11
CA PHE A 364 -0.77 19.62 16.74
C PHE A 364 -2.04 20.48 16.65
N LYS A 365 -2.02 21.74 17.07
CA LYS A 365 -3.21 22.62 17.05
C LYS A 365 -3.86 22.78 15.68
N GLY A 366 -3.06 22.72 14.61
CA GLY A 366 -3.54 22.80 13.22
C GLY A 366 -4.14 21.50 12.67
N LYS A 367 -4.23 20.42 13.46
CA LYS A 367 -4.83 19.15 13.04
C LYS A 367 -6.33 19.14 13.31
N LYS A 368 -7.12 18.38 12.55
CA LYS A 368 -8.56 18.17 12.77
C LYS A 368 -8.90 17.69 14.19
N TYR A 369 -8.05 16.82 14.74
CA TYR A 369 -8.15 16.33 16.11
C TYR A 369 -6.82 16.57 16.84
N PRO A 370 -6.57 17.80 17.35
CA PRO A 370 -5.29 18.16 17.96
C PRO A 370 -4.91 17.25 19.13
N LEU A 371 -5.85 17.06 20.06
CA LEU A 371 -5.60 16.30 21.29
C LEU A 371 -5.35 14.83 21.02
N GLY A 372 -6.18 14.19 20.17
CA GLY A 372 -5.96 12.81 19.76
C GLY A 372 -4.64 12.61 19.01
N SER A 373 -4.28 13.52 18.10
CA SER A 373 -2.98 13.47 17.40
C SER A 373 -1.79 13.60 18.34
N PHE A 374 -1.89 14.52 19.30
CA PHE A 374 -0.87 14.72 20.33
C PHE A 374 -0.70 13.47 21.22
N MET A 375 -1.81 12.89 21.68
CA MET A 375 -1.80 11.65 22.47
C MET A 375 -1.20 10.47 21.69
N SER A 376 -1.51 10.35 20.40
CA SER A 376 -0.89 9.34 19.53
C SER A 376 0.62 9.54 19.40
N ALA A 377 1.09 10.78 19.30
CA ALA A 377 2.52 11.08 19.22
C ALA A 377 3.26 10.75 20.52
N ILE A 378 2.65 11.05 21.69
CA ILE A 378 3.16 10.63 23.00
C ILE A 378 3.29 9.12 23.06
N TYR A 379 2.22 8.39 22.75
CA TYR A 379 2.22 6.93 22.77
C TYR A 379 3.30 6.35 21.85
N PHE A 380 3.42 6.83 20.60
CA PHE A 380 4.44 6.35 19.68
C PHE A 380 5.87 6.55 20.19
N LYS A 381 6.12 7.66 20.89
CA LYS A 381 7.41 7.91 21.52
C LYS A 381 7.69 6.92 22.66
N LEU A 382 6.73 6.70 23.55
CA LEU A 382 6.88 5.76 24.67
C LEU A 382 7.09 4.33 24.19
N GLU A 383 6.30 3.91 23.21
CA GLU A 383 6.45 2.60 22.61
C GLU A 383 7.79 2.45 21.88
N ARG A 384 8.24 3.48 21.16
CA ARG A 384 9.56 3.48 20.53
C ARG A 384 10.67 3.30 21.56
N GLN A 385 10.61 4.03 22.67
CA GLN A 385 11.57 3.92 23.76
C GLN A 385 11.56 2.53 24.38
N PHE A 386 10.38 1.91 24.55
CA PHE A 386 10.29 0.55 25.07
C PHE A 386 10.83 -0.48 24.08
N LEU A 387 10.52 -0.38 22.79
CA LEU A 387 11.07 -1.26 21.77
C LEU A 387 12.60 -1.18 21.70
N ASP A 388 13.18 0.02 21.85
CA ASP A 388 14.63 0.18 21.92
C ASP A 388 15.24 -0.51 23.16
N ARG A 389 14.55 -0.47 24.31
CA ARG A 389 14.94 -1.27 25.50
C ARG A 389 14.81 -2.76 25.25
N MET A 390 13.74 -3.21 24.60
CA MET A 390 13.54 -4.62 24.24
C MET A 390 14.67 -5.13 23.34
N ILE A 391 15.08 -4.35 22.34
CA ILE A 391 16.20 -4.71 21.45
C ILE A 391 17.49 -4.90 22.24
N ALA A 392 17.79 -3.98 23.16
CA ALA A 392 18.98 -4.08 24.00
C ALA A 392 18.94 -5.26 24.99
N ALA A 393 17.74 -5.72 25.36
CA ALA A 393 17.52 -6.83 26.28
C ALA A 393 17.44 -8.20 25.61
N VAL A 394 17.38 -8.28 24.27
CA VAL A 394 17.42 -9.57 23.57
C VAL A 394 18.77 -10.25 23.85
N PRO A 395 18.79 -11.41 24.52
CA PRO A 395 20.04 -12.05 24.90
C PRO A 395 20.64 -12.83 23.73
N GLU A 396 21.97 -12.87 23.65
CA GLU A 396 22.67 -13.78 22.74
C GLU A 396 22.31 -15.24 23.06
N PRO A 397 22.15 -16.12 22.05
CA PRO A 397 22.46 -15.92 20.62
C PRO A 397 21.32 -15.31 19.79
N ALA A 398 20.20 -14.90 20.40
CA ALA A 398 19.05 -14.39 19.67
C ALA A 398 19.33 -13.04 19.01
N LYS A 399 18.68 -12.77 17.88
CA LYS A 399 18.91 -11.56 17.07
C LYS A 399 17.60 -10.94 16.62
N VAL A 400 17.47 -9.62 16.76
CA VAL A 400 16.38 -8.85 16.18
C VAL A 400 16.64 -8.68 14.68
N LEU A 401 15.71 -9.17 13.87
CA LEU A 401 15.84 -9.14 12.40
C LEU A 401 14.80 -8.24 11.73
N SER A 402 13.70 -7.91 12.41
CA SER A 402 12.65 -7.04 11.85
C SER A 402 11.98 -6.14 12.89
N TYR A 403 11.59 -4.94 12.46
CA TYR A 403 10.81 -3.97 13.23
C TYR A 403 9.37 -3.97 12.71
N GLU A 404 8.48 -4.54 13.51
CA GLU A 404 7.05 -4.55 13.24
C GLU A 404 6.38 -3.25 13.69
N HIS A 405 5.14 -3.04 13.24
CA HIS A 405 4.37 -1.88 13.66
C HIS A 405 4.15 -1.78 15.17
N ASP A 406 4.03 -2.93 15.84
CA ASP A 406 3.71 -3.08 17.27
C ASP A 406 4.75 -3.94 18.04
N GLY A 407 5.81 -4.42 17.38
CA GLY A 407 6.68 -5.44 17.97
C GLY A 407 8.01 -5.68 17.26
N LEU A 408 8.63 -6.82 17.58
CA LEU A 408 9.93 -7.26 17.06
C LEU A 408 9.84 -8.66 16.44
N GLY A 409 10.47 -8.84 15.28
CA GLY A 409 10.76 -10.16 14.72
C GLY A 409 12.13 -10.65 15.19
N ILE A 410 12.18 -11.75 15.93
CA ILE A 410 13.38 -12.25 16.59
C ILE A 410 13.70 -13.66 16.11
N GLN A 411 14.96 -13.87 15.75
CA GLN A 411 15.54 -15.19 15.50
C GLN A 411 16.22 -15.70 16.78
N LEU A 412 15.73 -16.79 17.35
CA LEU A 412 16.16 -17.33 18.64
C LEU A 412 17.57 -17.95 18.62
N ASN A 413 18.00 -18.52 17.49
CA ASN A 413 19.31 -19.18 17.35
C ASN A 413 19.66 -20.18 18.47
N GLY A 414 18.65 -20.93 18.96
CA GLY A 414 18.82 -21.91 20.04
C GLY A 414 18.44 -21.40 21.44
N LEU A 415 18.15 -20.10 21.59
CA LEU A 415 17.53 -19.56 22.81
C LEU A 415 16.10 -20.09 22.96
N SER A 416 15.68 -20.41 24.19
CA SER A 416 14.28 -20.79 24.44
C SER A 416 13.36 -19.56 24.45
N GLU A 417 12.10 -19.74 24.03
CA GLU A 417 11.06 -18.70 24.11
C GLU A 417 10.87 -18.19 25.55
N ALA A 418 10.91 -19.08 26.53
CA ALA A 418 10.78 -18.74 27.95
C ALA A 418 11.93 -17.84 28.43
N SER A 419 13.17 -18.14 28.02
CA SER A 419 14.34 -17.31 28.35
C SER A 419 14.26 -15.93 27.72
N LEU A 420 13.79 -15.83 26.46
CA LEU A 420 13.56 -14.56 25.80
C LEU A 420 12.50 -13.73 26.55
N LEU A 421 11.35 -14.34 26.87
CA LEU A 421 10.28 -13.64 27.57
C LEU A 421 10.69 -13.18 28.96
N ALA A 422 11.43 -14.01 29.71
CA ALA A 422 11.95 -13.61 31.02
C ALA A 422 12.83 -12.35 30.93
N ALA A 423 13.78 -12.32 29.99
CA ALA A 423 14.65 -11.16 29.79
C ALA A 423 13.87 -9.89 29.41
N LEU A 424 12.78 -10.04 28.64
CA LEU A 424 11.93 -8.90 28.25
C LEU A 424 10.99 -8.44 29.37
N HIS A 425 10.52 -9.35 30.23
CA HIS A 425 9.66 -9.03 31.38
C HIS A 425 10.42 -8.31 32.51
N ASP A 426 11.73 -8.52 32.61
CA ASP A 426 12.59 -7.82 33.57
C ASP A 426 12.75 -6.32 33.28
N LEU A 427 12.32 -5.85 32.08
CA LEU A 427 12.46 -4.45 31.68
C LEU A 427 11.54 -3.49 32.43
N ASP A 428 10.31 -3.92 32.69
CA ASP A 428 9.27 -3.07 33.26
C ASP A 428 8.10 -3.93 33.81
N PRO A 429 7.76 -3.84 35.10
CA PRO A 429 6.73 -4.70 35.70
C PRO A 429 5.32 -4.42 35.19
N LEU A 430 5.07 -3.25 34.57
CA LEU A 430 3.76 -2.87 34.04
C LEU A 430 3.63 -3.11 32.54
N LEU A 431 4.73 -3.39 31.83
CA LEU A 431 4.73 -3.67 30.40
C LEU A 431 5.09 -5.13 30.15
N GLN A 432 4.14 -5.89 29.62
CA GLN A 432 4.35 -7.29 29.28
C GLN A 432 4.63 -7.45 27.80
N ALA A 433 5.68 -8.20 27.48
CA ALA A 433 5.93 -8.71 26.13
C ALA A 433 5.28 -10.09 25.97
N ALA A 434 4.79 -10.41 24.78
CA ALA A 434 4.26 -11.74 24.49
C ALA A 434 4.66 -12.21 23.09
N ILE A 435 4.92 -13.51 22.95
CA ILE A 435 5.13 -14.13 21.64
C ILE A 435 3.76 -14.40 21.02
N LYS A 436 3.53 -13.89 19.80
CA LYS A 436 2.31 -14.15 19.03
C LYS A 436 2.31 -15.63 18.62
N PRO A 437 1.19 -16.36 18.82
CA PRO A 437 1.09 -17.72 18.31
C PRO A 437 1.13 -17.69 16.77
N PRO A 438 1.77 -18.68 16.11
CA PRO A 438 1.78 -18.75 14.66
C PRO A 438 0.37 -18.97 14.14
N HIS A 439 -0.02 -18.26 13.07
CA HIS A 439 -1.33 -18.48 12.45
C HIS A 439 -1.21 -19.49 11.31
N ASP A 440 -2.32 -20.16 11.00
CA ASP A 440 -2.41 -20.89 9.75
C ASP A 440 -2.69 -19.89 8.62
N PRO A 441 -1.75 -19.65 7.69
CA PRO A 441 -1.94 -18.71 6.61
C PRO A 441 -3.10 -19.12 5.69
N LEU A 442 -3.43 -20.41 5.57
CA LEU A 442 -4.53 -20.87 4.73
C LEU A 442 -5.87 -20.52 5.36
N LYS A 443 -5.97 -20.67 6.69
CA LYS A 443 -7.14 -20.23 7.44
C LYS A 443 -7.35 -18.72 7.30
N LEU A 444 -6.29 -17.93 7.49
CA LEU A 444 -6.34 -16.48 7.30
C LEU A 444 -6.75 -16.09 5.87
N ALA A 445 -6.25 -16.82 4.87
CA ALA A 445 -6.59 -16.58 3.47
C ALA A 445 -8.10 -16.80 3.21
N LYS A 446 -8.68 -17.87 3.76
CA LYS A 446 -10.12 -18.16 3.67
C LYS A 446 -10.97 -17.15 4.43
N GLU A 447 -10.51 -16.67 5.57
CA GLU A 447 -11.19 -15.60 6.33
C GLU A 447 -11.16 -14.27 5.57
N GLN A 448 -10.03 -13.93 4.96
CA GLN A 448 -9.85 -12.65 4.27
C GLN A 448 -10.47 -12.64 2.86
N PHE A 449 -10.48 -13.79 2.18
CA PHE A 449 -11.02 -13.97 0.82
C PHE A 449 -11.93 -15.19 0.77
N PRO A 450 -13.13 -15.11 1.38
CA PRO A 450 -14.03 -16.26 1.52
C PRO A 450 -14.63 -16.73 0.19
N GLU A 451 -14.69 -15.85 -0.81
CA GLU A 451 -15.25 -16.13 -2.14
C GLU A 451 -14.28 -16.89 -3.06
N GLU A 452 -13.03 -17.09 -2.64
CA GLU A 452 -11.99 -17.68 -3.49
C GLU A 452 -11.73 -19.16 -3.19
N GLU A 453 -11.45 -19.93 -4.24
CA GLU A 453 -11.13 -21.36 -4.13
C GLU A 453 -9.64 -21.58 -3.83
N TRP A 454 -9.33 -21.90 -2.57
CA TRP A 454 -7.97 -22.10 -2.07
C TRP A 454 -7.41 -23.51 -2.30
N GLU A 455 -7.71 -24.11 -3.45
CA GLU A 455 -7.21 -25.43 -3.85
C GLU A 455 -5.95 -25.29 -4.72
N ALA A 456 -5.08 -26.31 -4.64
CA ALA A 456 -3.93 -26.42 -5.52
C ALA A 456 -4.43 -26.76 -6.93
N ALA A 457 -3.99 -26.00 -7.93
CA ALA A 457 -4.25 -26.35 -9.31
C ALA A 457 -3.19 -27.36 -9.77
N SER A 458 -3.60 -28.60 -10.01
CA SER A 458 -2.73 -29.71 -10.43
C SER A 458 -1.97 -29.45 -11.75
N SER A 459 -2.38 -28.46 -12.54
CA SER A 459 -1.78 -28.09 -13.83
C SER A 459 -1.00 -26.76 -13.82
N LEU A 460 -0.94 -26.03 -12.70
CA LEU A 460 -0.28 -24.72 -12.63
C LEU A 460 1.12 -24.84 -12.01
N SER A 461 2.09 -25.31 -12.78
CA SER A 461 3.51 -25.09 -12.47
C SER A 461 3.92 -23.68 -12.87
N PHE A 462 4.74 -23.01 -12.09
CA PHE A 462 5.36 -21.74 -12.47
C PHE A 462 6.86 -21.79 -12.19
N ASP A 463 7.66 -21.40 -13.18
CA ASP A 463 9.11 -21.26 -13.03
C ASP A 463 9.44 -19.85 -12.51
N VAL A 464 10.31 -19.76 -11.51
CA VAL A 464 10.79 -18.48 -10.97
C VAL A 464 11.52 -17.68 -12.04
N ALA A 465 12.27 -18.35 -12.91
CA ALA A 465 12.95 -17.68 -14.01
C ALA A 465 11.94 -17.21 -15.07
N GLU A 466 10.82 -17.91 -15.27
CA GLU A 466 9.72 -17.45 -16.14
C GLU A 466 8.99 -16.24 -15.55
N LEU A 467 8.75 -16.24 -14.24
CA LEU A 467 8.21 -15.08 -13.51
C LEU A 467 9.15 -13.88 -13.60
N HIS A 468 10.46 -14.10 -13.42
CA HIS A 468 11.49 -13.07 -13.56
C HIS A 468 11.53 -12.49 -14.98
N ARG A 469 11.52 -13.36 -16.01
CA ARG A 469 11.44 -12.98 -17.42
C ARG A 469 10.17 -12.18 -17.70
N ALA A 470 9.02 -12.60 -17.20
CA ALA A 470 7.75 -11.91 -17.40
C ALA A 470 7.79 -10.49 -16.80
N LEU A 471 8.31 -10.34 -15.58
CA LEU A 471 8.39 -9.05 -14.88
C LEU A 471 9.44 -8.10 -15.48
N LEU A 472 10.58 -8.62 -15.96
CA LEU A 472 11.60 -7.89 -16.72
C LEU A 472 11.02 -7.26 -18.01
N VAL A 473 10.20 -8.03 -18.74
CA VAL A 473 9.50 -7.55 -19.95
C VAL A 473 8.50 -6.45 -19.59
N THR A 474 7.73 -6.62 -18.51
CA THR A 474 6.77 -5.59 -18.04
C THR A 474 7.46 -4.25 -17.78
N ARG A 475 8.66 -4.23 -17.19
CA ARG A 475 9.39 -2.99 -16.93
C ARG A 475 9.88 -2.32 -18.22
N ARG A 476 10.46 -3.07 -19.17
CA ARG A 476 10.96 -2.48 -20.42
C ARG A 476 9.83 -1.79 -21.20
N CYS A 477 8.64 -2.37 -21.20
CA CYS A 477 7.44 -1.74 -21.78
C CYS A 477 6.96 -0.49 -21.00
N MET A 478 7.25 -0.39 -19.69
CA MET A 478 6.85 0.75 -18.85
C MET A 478 7.89 1.89 -18.81
N THR A 479 9.17 1.62 -19.08
CA THR A 479 10.25 2.61 -18.90
C THR A 479 10.88 3.13 -20.19
N ALA A 480 10.65 2.47 -21.34
CA ALA A 480 11.12 2.97 -22.62
C ALA A 480 10.12 3.98 -23.19
N PRO A 481 10.54 5.17 -23.68
CA PRO A 481 9.84 5.73 -24.83
C PRO A 481 9.97 4.65 -25.92
N MET A 482 8.85 4.07 -26.37
CA MET A 482 8.90 3.15 -27.49
C MET A 482 9.40 3.94 -28.70
N GLU A 483 10.70 3.91 -28.96
CA GLU A 483 11.23 4.13 -30.30
C GLU A 483 10.97 2.84 -31.09
N ASP A 484 10.52 3.01 -32.33
CA ASP A 484 10.17 1.92 -33.24
C ASP A 484 11.30 0.89 -33.33
N GLY A 485 11.03 -0.36 -32.93
CA GLY A 485 11.77 -1.52 -33.44
C GLY A 485 12.55 -2.41 -32.47
N ASP A 486 12.64 -2.12 -31.17
CA ASP A 486 13.40 -3.00 -30.25
C ASP A 486 12.58 -4.22 -29.79
N VAL A 487 12.91 -5.38 -30.36
CA VAL A 487 12.31 -6.70 -30.08
C VAL A 487 13.23 -7.54 -29.17
N ILE A 488 12.70 -8.12 -28.10
CA ILE A 488 13.44 -9.05 -27.23
C ILE A 488 12.64 -10.34 -27.08
N VAL A 489 13.19 -11.44 -27.60
CA VAL A 489 12.60 -12.78 -27.65
C VAL A 489 13.25 -13.68 -26.59
N PRO A 490 12.49 -14.42 -25.75
CA PRO A 490 13.06 -15.46 -24.89
C PRO A 490 13.49 -16.68 -25.73
N GLU A 491 14.71 -17.17 -25.56
CA GLU A 491 15.18 -18.41 -26.22
C GLU A 491 14.53 -19.67 -25.61
N GLY A 492 13.91 -20.52 -26.43
CA GLY A 492 13.41 -21.86 -26.06
C GLY A 492 12.39 -22.47 -27.05
N ASP A 493 12.36 -23.81 -27.19
CA ASP A 493 11.61 -24.60 -28.21
C ASP A 493 10.05 -24.52 -28.15
N ASN A 494 9.45 -23.34 -28.31
CA ASN A 494 8.01 -23.11 -28.17
C ASN A 494 7.40 -22.31 -29.34
N VAL A 495 6.15 -22.53 -29.72
CA VAL A 495 5.44 -21.57 -30.60
C VAL A 495 4.73 -20.57 -29.70
N PHE A 496 5.12 -19.29 -29.75
CA PHE A 496 4.48 -18.21 -29.01
C PHE A 496 3.77 -17.26 -29.98
N LEU A 497 2.52 -16.92 -29.65
CA LEU A 497 1.72 -15.95 -30.38
C LEU A 497 1.76 -14.62 -29.62
N GLN A 498 2.30 -13.57 -30.22
CA GLN A 498 2.41 -12.25 -29.60
C GLN A 498 1.55 -11.22 -30.34
N TYR A 499 0.78 -10.41 -29.61
CA TYR A 499 0.08 -9.26 -30.19
C TYR A 499 1.03 -8.08 -30.30
N LEU A 500 1.13 -7.51 -31.50
CA LEU A 500 1.94 -6.33 -31.81
C LEU A 500 1.01 -5.12 -32.00
N PRO A 501 0.92 -4.20 -31.02
CA PRO A 501 -0.04 -3.09 -31.05
C PRO A 501 0.18 -2.11 -32.21
N ASP A 502 1.43 -1.93 -32.63
CA ASP A 502 1.86 -1.12 -33.77
C ASP A 502 1.40 -1.69 -35.12
N LYS A 503 1.29 -3.01 -35.22
CA LYS A 503 0.88 -3.71 -36.45
C LYS A 503 -0.59 -4.12 -36.47
N GLY A 504 -1.33 -3.92 -35.37
CA GLY A 504 -2.74 -4.31 -35.25
C GLY A 504 -3.00 -5.81 -35.45
N ARG A 505 -1.97 -6.66 -35.33
CA ARG A 505 -2.04 -8.10 -35.64
C ARG A 505 -1.26 -8.94 -34.62
N TRP A 506 -1.62 -10.21 -34.56
CA TRP A 506 -0.82 -11.23 -33.89
C TRP A 506 0.29 -11.69 -34.82
N GLU A 507 1.51 -11.80 -34.31
CA GLU A 507 2.62 -12.46 -35.00
C GLU A 507 2.97 -13.75 -34.25
N ALA A 508 2.90 -14.86 -34.99
CA ALA A 508 3.45 -16.12 -34.55
C ALA A 508 4.97 -16.09 -34.63
N GLN A 509 5.65 -16.17 -33.49
CA GLN A 509 7.08 -16.40 -33.47
C GLN A 509 7.35 -17.91 -33.51
N LYS A 510 7.91 -18.35 -34.63
CA LYS A 510 8.31 -19.73 -34.89
C LYS A 510 9.60 -20.00 -34.11
N ILE A 511 9.55 -20.79 -33.03
CA ILE A 511 10.79 -21.15 -32.31
C ILE A 511 11.31 -22.56 -32.62
N CYS A 512 10.56 -23.47 -33.27
CA CYS A 512 11.16 -24.74 -33.76
C CYS A 512 10.30 -25.50 -34.79
N ASP A 513 10.94 -26.31 -35.63
CA ASP A 513 10.34 -27.20 -36.64
C ASP A 513 9.79 -28.54 -36.08
N LYS A 514 9.83 -28.76 -34.75
CA LYS A 514 9.51 -30.07 -34.11
C LYS A 514 8.42 -30.04 -33.02
N GLY A 515 7.63 -28.97 -32.91
CA GLY A 515 6.76 -28.68 -31.76
C GLY A 515 5.86 -29.83 -31.26
N LEU A 516 6.21 -30.39 -30.10
CA LEU A 516 5.39 -31.35 -29.32
C LEU A 516 4.41 -30.64 -28.36
N GLN A 517 4.61 -29.34 -28.13
CA GLN A 517 3.81 -28.50 -27.26
C GLN A 517 3.34 -27.24 -28.01
N VAL A 518 2.15 -26.78 -27.64
CA VAL A 518 1.51 -25.54 -28.12
C VAL A 518 1.28 -24.66 -26.91
N GLY A 519 1.79 -23.44 -26.95
CA GLY A 519 1.57 -22.41 -25.94
C GLY A 519 0.73 -21.27 -26.49
N ILE A 520 -0.16 -20.75 -25.67
CA ILE A 520 -0.82 -19.47 -25.89
C ILE A 520 -0.42 -18.57 -24.74
N GLY A 521 0.12 -17.40 -25.04
CA GLY A 521 0.47 -16.41 -24.03
C GLY A 521 0.30 -15.00 -24.57
N GLY A 522 0.01 -14.04 -23.69
CA GLY A 522 -0.16 -12.65 -24.12
C GLY A 522 -0.41 -11.69 -22.98
N TRP A 523 0.06 -10.46 -23.18
CA TRP A 523 -0.26 -9.33 -22.32
C TRP A 523 -1.59 -8.71 -22.73
N LEU A 524 -2.51 -8.59 -21.79
CA LEU A 524 -3.71 -7.80 -21.87
C LEU A 524 -3.42 -6.46 -21.23
N SER A 525 -3.40 -5.39 -22.03
CA SER A 525 -3.35 -4.03 -21.54
C SER A 525 -4.74 -3.42 -21.54
N THR A 526 -5.12 -2.78 -20.45
CA THR A 526 -6.21 -1.80 -20.40
C THR A 526 -5.62 -0.46 -19.99
N SER A 527 -6.42 0.61 -20.05
CA SER A 527 -6.01 1.92 -19.55
C SER A 527 -5.55 1.91 -18.08
N ASN A 528 -5.95 0.90 -17.30
CA ASN A 528 -5.77 0.90 -15.84
C ASN A 528 -5.16 -0.40 -15.26
N ALA A 529 -4.90 -1.42 -16.08
CA ALA A 529 -4.43 -2.72 -15.62
C ALA A 529 -3.74 -3.48 -16.75
N PHE A 530 -2.69 -4.24 -16.41
CA PHE A 530 -2.03 -5.19 -17.29
C PHE A 530 -2.19 -6.60 -16.73
N LEU A 531 -2.53 -7.56 -17.57
CA LEU A 531 -2.79 -8.94 -17.17
C LEU A 531 -2.05 -9.88 -18.12
N TRP A 532 -1.18 -10.73 -17.58
CA TRP A 532 -0.55 -11.79 -18.35
C TRP A 532 -1.44 -13.03 -18.33
N PHE A 533 -1.68 -13.61 -19.50
CA PHE A 533 -2.26 -14.93 -19.64
C PHE A 533 -1.22 -15.82 -20.31
N ALA A 534 -1.02 -17.03 -19.78
CA ALA A 534 -0.27 -18.08 -20.46
C ALA A 534 -0.89 -19.43 -20.14
N CYS A 535 -0.96 -20.29 -21.15
CA CYS A 535 -1.38 -21.68 -21.03
C CYS A 535 -0.67 -22.51 -22.08
N THR A 536 -0.25 -23.72 -21.72
CA THR A 536 0.46 -24.65 -22.60
C THR A 536 -0.23 -26.00 -22.61
N TRP A 537 -0.14 -26.69 -23.74
CA TRP A 537 -0.70 -28.01 -23.95
C TRP A 537 0.26 -28.84 -24.82
N SER A 538 0.34 -30.13 -24.57
CA SER A 538 0.94 -31.09 -25.48
C SER A 538 0.00 -31.39 -26.66
N MET A 539 0.56 -31.75 -27.82
CA MET A 539 -0.24 -32.20 -28.96
C MET A 539 -1.08 -33.45 -28.64
N GLN A 540 -0.70 -34.24 -27.63
CA GLN A 540 -1.49 -35.38 -27.17
C GLN A 540 -2.76 -34.91 -26.43
N GLU A 541 -2.64 -33.92 -25.53
CA GLU A 541 -3.78 -33.33 -24.82
C GLU A 541 -4.75 -32.64 -25.79
N ILE A 542 -4.21 -31.93 -26.79
CA ILE A 542 -5.04 -31.28 -27.81
C ILE A 542 -5.80 -32.33 -28.63
N ARG A 543 -5.18 -33.48 -28.97
CA ARG A 543 -5.83 -34.57 -29.70
C ARG A 543 -6.88 -35.33 -28.92
N GLN A 544 -6.84 -35.32 -27.60
CA GLN A 544 -7.95 -35.87 -26.81
C GLN A 544 -9.26 -35.11 -27.10
N THR A 545 -9.16 -33.81 -27.33
CA THR A 545 -10.29 -32.94 -27.67
C THR A 545 -10.57 -32.92 -29.18
N TRP A 546 -9.51 -32.91 -30.01
CA TRP A 546 -9.61 -32.88 -31.48
C TRP A 546 -8.77 -34.00 -32.12
N PRO A 547 -9.30 -35.24 -32.16
CA PRO A 547 -8.54 -36.42 -32.60
C PRO A 547 -8.04 -36.36 -34.05
N TRP A 548 -8.64 -35.51 -34.87
CA TRP A 548 -8.33 -35.34 -36.30
C TRP A 548 -7.12 -34.42 -36.57
N LEU A 549 -6.52 -33.82 -35.55
CA LEU A 549 -5.34 -32.97 -35.71
C LEU A 549 -4.07 -33.79 -35.98
N VAL A 550 -3.35 -33.43 -37.05
CA VAL A 550 -2.10 -34.11 -37.44
C VAL A 550 -0.91 -33.75 -36.54
N LYS A 551 0.28 -34.35 -36.76
CA LYS A 551 1.51 -34.09 -35.98
C LYS A 551 2.02 -32.66 -36.02
N ASP A 552 1.71 -31.96 -37.08
CA ASP A 552 2.24 -30.63 -37.32
C ASP A 552 1.30 -29.56 -36.73
N ALA A 553 1.65 -29.04 -35.55
CA ALA A 553 0.92 -27.97 -34.88
C ALA A 553 0.87 -26.68 -35.72
N GLN A 554 1.86 -26.48 -36.59
CA GLN A 554 2.02 -25.26 -37.38
C GLN A 554 0.89 -25.10 -38.40
N LYS A 555 0.32 -26.22 -38.89
CA LYS A 555 -0.83 -26.20 -39.81
C LYS A 555 -2.10 -25.61 -39.21
N TYR A 556 -2.16 -25.52 -37.88
CA TYR A 556 -3.32 -25.06 -37.14
C TYR A 556 -3.05 -23.74 -36.41
N ILE A 557 -1.98 -23.03 -36.76
CA ILE A 557 -1.55 -21.82 -36.05
C ILE A 557 -2.61 -20.72 -36.04
N ALA A 558 -3.33 -20.53 -37.15
CA ALA A 558 -4.45 -19.61 -37.23
C ALA A 558 -5.61 -20.00 -36.29
N CYS A 559 -5.87 -21.31 -36.10
CA CYS A 559 -6.86 -21.79 -35.15
C CYS A 559 -6.43 -21.51 -33.70
N PHE A 560 -5.15 -21.71 -33.39
CA PHE A 560 -4.59 -21.39 -32.08
C PHE A 560 -4.54 -19.88 -31.81
N GLU A 561 -4.33 -19.04 -32.83
CA GLU A 561 -4.47 -17.57 -32.74
C GLU A 561 -5.88 -17.14 -32.39
N VAL A 562 -6.90 -17.74 -33.04
CA VAL A 562 -8.30 -17.46 -32.70
C VAL A 562 -8.64 -17.92 -31.28
N LEU A 563 -8.17 -19.10 -30.87
CA LEU A 563 -8.34 -19.59 -29.50
C LEU A 563 -7.61 -18.71 -28.48
N ALA A 564 -6.44 -18.19 -28.83
CA ALA A 564 -5.70 -17.25 -28.00
C ALA A 564 -6.47 -15.97 -27.78
N GLN A 565 -6.96 -15.36 -28.86
CA GLN A 565 -7.80 -14.18 -28.79
C GLN A 565 -9.06 -14.41 -27.97
N LEU A 566 -9.73 -15.56 -28.13
CA LEU A 566 -10.91 -15.93 -27.35
C LEU A 566 -10.60 -16.17 -25.86
N ALA A 567 -9.51 -16.85 -25.53
CA ALA A 567 -9.07 -17.08 -24.15
C ALA A 567 -8.70 -15.76 -23.46
N LEU A 568 -8.01 -14.87 -24.18
CA LEU A 568 -7.69 -13.52 -23.74
C LEU A 568 -8.94 -12.65 -23.56
N LEU A 569 -9.93 -12.79 -24.44
CA LEU A 569 -11.21 -12.12 -24.35
C LEU A 569 -12.02 -12.59 -23.14
N GLN A 570 -12.09 -13.90 -22.91
CA GLN A 570 -12.74 -14.50 -21.75
C GLN A 570 -12.03 -14.10 -20.46
N CYS A 571 -10.69 -14.08 -20.44
CA CYS A 571 -9.93 -13.55 -19.33
C CYS A 571 -10.23 -12.07 -19.09
N THR A 572 -10.28 -11.26 -20.15
CA THR A 572 -10.64 -9.83 -20.08
C THR A 572 -12.07 -9.63 -19.57
N TYR A 573 -13.03 -10.42 -20.03
CA TYR A 573 -14.41 -10.35 -19.60
C TYR A 573 -14.56 -10.77 -18.13
N ALA A 574 -13.96 -11.90 -17.74
CA ALA A 574 -14.03 -12.44 -16.39
C ALA A 574 -13.25 -11.60 -15.36
N ARG A 575 -12.11 -11.02 -15.74
CA ARG A 575 -11.24 -10.25 -14.83
C ARG A 575 -11.46 -8.75 -14.86
N LEU A 576 -11.80 -8.17 -16.01
CA LEU A 576 -11.87 -6.72 -16.21
C LEU A 576 -13.30 -6.20 -16.42
N ARG A 577 -14.30 -7.09 -16.55
CA ARG A 577 -15.74 -6.77 -16.68
C ARG A 577 -16.08 -5.71 -17.75
N HIS A 578 -15.25 -5.58 -18.80
CA HIS A 578 -15.50 -4.64 -19.89
C HIS A 578 -16.64 -5.14 -20.80
N ARG A 579 -17.61 -4.26 -21.09
CA ARG A 579 -18.81 -4.57 -21.90
C ARG A 579 -18.63 -4.40 -23.42
N HIS A 580 -17.55 -3.77 -23.86
CA HIS A 580 -17.28 -3.52 -25.28
C HIS A 580 -15.88 -3.99 -25.62
N GLN A 581 -15.80 -4.95 -26.54
CA GLN A 581 -14.56 -5.55 -27.02
C GLN A 581 -14.65 -5.66 -28.55
N ARG A 582 -13.52 -5.47 -29.25
CA ARG A 582 -13.44 -5.59 -30.72
C ARG A 582 -12.52 -6.75 -31.08
N PHE A 583 -12.92 -7.51 -32.10
CA PHE A 583 -12.06 -8.50 -32.73
C PHE A 583 -11.13 -7.81 -33.73
N CYS A 584 -9.84 -8.14 -33.67
CA CYS A 584 -8.92 -7.94 -34.78
C CYS A 584 -8.74 -9.30 -35.46
N LEU A 585 -9.57 -9.59 -36.46
CA LEU A 585 -9.34 -10.75 -37.31
C LEU A 585 -8.09 -10.49 -38.16
N PRO A 586 -7.23 -11.49 -38.40
CA PRO A 586 -6.13 -11.35 -39.35
C PRO A 586 -6.67 -10.90 -40.71
N GLU A 587 -6.12 -9.81 -41.25
CA GLU A 587 -6.35 -9.42 -42.64
C GLU A 587 -5.68 -10.47 -43.55
N GLY A 588 -6.41 -11.53 -43.86
CA GLY A 588 -5.90 -12.63 -44.68
C GLY A 588 -6.96 -13.60 -45.21
N HIS A 589 -8.14 -13.69 -44.58
CA HIS A 589 -9.20 -14.57 -45.06
C HIS A 589 -10.57 -13.87 -45.05
N ARG A 590 -10.77 -12.96 -46.01
CA ARG A 590 -12.09 -12.80 -46.63
C ARG A 590 -12.13 -13.71 -47.85
N GLN A 591 -12.57 -14.94 -47.66
CA GLN A 591 -13.36 -15.70 -48.63
C GLN A 591 -14.46 -16.42 -47.87
#